data_AF-A0A6A6RPM4-F1
#
_entry.id   AF-A0A6A6RPM4-F1
#
_cell.length_a   1.000
_cell.length_b   1.000
_cell.length_c   1.000
_cell.angle_alpha   90.00
_cell.angle_beta   90.00
_cell.angle_gamma   90.00
#
_symmetry.space_group_name_H-M   'P 1'
#
loop_
_entity.id
_entity.type
_entity.pdbx_description
1 polymer ?
#
loop_
_entity_poly.entity_id
_entity_poly.type
_entity_poly.pdbx_seq_one_letter_code
_entity_poly.pdbx_strand_id
1 'polypeptide(L)'
;MPNFLDLPTELRQTILLYAVQQETYLSGRTYPKTITSLLQTCISLRNDMPWILSSWAPTWYLTHPSDLPSPPTISIAGTVYKPTITQLCISVFHDSLLKNLRKADWATAYAYVTHAELVQAWHTSISQLPLTGIKTIHLDVTPAPGWMRTNHTNALHTILHDNRTAHCFMNDHKYDIGDLIRGIHDHYAGRELSITMTGTLSRRSARFVPAVQNHCQDYHINVSWTGTYIFTYSRALDQAVYTIAPKTRPPALSLEAWSDIMQLAPLRAVNFSSKSGRLFERACDEAGNEAMQHVLRHIVVFWLQDQGLRLPMPPVGNLQRAVIHALVADLGMFTHSEGEGEGRHVVISRGASLSRVGLISDV
;
A
#
# COMPACT_ATOMS: atom_id res chain seq x y z
N MET A 1 -0.72 -47.33 8.77
CA MET A 1 -1.77 -46.76 7.88
C MET A 1 -1.81 -45.27 8.14
N PRO A 2 -1.74 -44.41 7.10
CA PRO A 2 -1.82 -42.96 7.28
C PRO A 2 -3.20 -42.57 7.84
N ASN A 3 -3.19 -41.65 8.80
CA ASN A 3 -4.37 -41.08 9.44
C ASN A 3 -4.87 -39.88 8.61
N PHE A 4 -6.17 -39.57 8.68
CA PHE A 4 -6.77 -38.40 8.06
C PHE A 4 -6.06 -37.09 8.44
N LEU A 5 -5.52 -37.02 9.66
CA LEU A 5 -4.75 -35.86 10.14
C LEU A 5 -3.37 -35.72 9.50
N ASP A 6 -2.87 -36.78 8.86
CA ASP A 6 -1.59 -36.77 8.16
C ASP A 6 -1.72 -36.15 6.75
N LEU A 7 -2.93 -35.78 6.33
CA LEU A 7 -3.20 -35.15 5.04
C LEU A 7 -3.04 -33.62 5.11
N PRO A 8 -2.59 -32.96 4.03
CA PRO A 8 -2.60 -31.51 3.91
C PRO A 8 -3.98 -30.91 4.21
N THR A 9 -4.00 -29.75 4.86
CA THR A 9 -5.23 -29.09 5.36
C THR A 9 -6.26 -28.88 4.25
N GLU A 10 -5.80 -28.50 3.06
CA GLU A 10 -6.61 -28.26 1.88
C GLU A 10 -7.28 -29.55 1.40
N LEU A 11 -6.55 -30.67 1.46
CA LEU A 11 -7.05 -31.98 1.09
C LEU A 11 -8.05 -32.51 2.13
N ARG A 12 -7.79 -32.28 3.42
CA ARG A 12 -8.73 -32.60 4.51
C ARG A 12 -10.03 -31.82 4.37
N GLN A 13 -9.93 -30.51 4.10
CA GLN A 13 -11.09 -29.66 3.88
C GLN A 13 -11.87 -30.11 2.64
N THR A 14 -11.19 -30.43 1.54
CA THR A 14 -11.82 -30.95 0.33
C THR A 14 -12.54 -32.28 0.57
N ILE A 15 -11.91 -33.23 1.28
CA ILE A 15 -12.54 -34.50 1.65
C ILE A 15 -13.76 -34.27 2.53
N LEU A 16 -13.71 -33.38 3.53
CA LEU A 16 -14.88 -33.03 4.33
C LEU A 16 -15.96 -32.34 3.48
N LEU A 17 -15.57 -31.48 2.55
CA LEU A 17 -16.47 -30.75 1.66
C LEU A 17 -17.20 -31.68 0.68
N TYR A 18 -16.62 -32.83 0.32
CA TYR A 18 -17.19 -33.84 -0.56
C TYR A 18 -17.88 -34.99 0.18
N ALA A 19 -17.31 -35.49 1.28
CA ALA A 19 -17.87 -36.60 2.06
C ALA A 19 -19.15 -36.20 2.81
N VAL A 20 -19.27 -34.94 3.21
CA VAL A 20 -20.45 -34.42 3.92
C VAL A 20 -21.58 -34.03 2.95
N GLN A 21 -21.38 -34.21 1.64
CA GLN A 21 -22.40 -33.87 0.63
C GLN A 21 -23.62 -34.79 0.64
N GLN A 22 -23.56 -35.97 1.26
CA GLN A 22 -24.53 -37.03 0.93
C GLN A 22 -25.38 -37.58 2.08
N GLU A 23 -25.08 -37.31 3.35
CA GLU A 23 -25.81 -37.94 4.46
C GLU A 23 -26.31 -36.93 5.50
N THR A 24 -27.63 -36.72 5.54
CA THR A 24 -28.36 -36.10 6.66
C THR A 24 -28.45 -36.99 7.90
N TYR A 25 -28.01 -38.25 7.79
CA TYR A 25 -28.09 -39.25 8.86
C TYR A 25 -26.78 -40.03 8.97
N LEU A 26 -25.96 -39.66 9.95
CA LEU A 26 -24.80 -40.46 10.36
C LEU A 26 -25.30 -41.72 11.08
N SER A 27 -25.60 -42.79 10.34
CA SER A 27 -26.04 -44.05 10.94
C SER A 27 -24.86 -44.87 11.47
N GLY A 28 -24.94 -45.29 12.74
CA GLY A 28 -24.15 -46.43 13.26
C GLY A 28 -22.94 -46.13 14.13
N ARG A 29 -22.53 -44.86 14.37
CA ARG A 29 -21.49 -44.51 15.36
C ARG A 29 -21.77 -43.18 16.06
N THR A 30 -21.53 -43.12 17.37
CA THR A 30 -21.55 -41.89 18.16
C THR A 30 -20.32 -41.04 17.84
N TYR A 31 -20.49 -40.07 16.95
CA TYR A 31 -19.45 -39.07 16.69
C TYR A 31 -19.25 -38.18 17.92
N PRO A 32 -18.00 -37.73 18.20
CA PRO A 32 -17.76 -36.70 19.21
C PRO A 32 -18.61 -35.46 18.93
N LYS A 33 -19.22 -34.86 19.97
CA LYS A 33 -20.09 -33.68 19.86
C LYS A 33 -19.47 -32.57 19.00
N THR A 34 -18.17 -32.34 19.13
CA THR A 34 -17.41 -31.33 18.37
C THR A 34 -17.48 -31.55 16.86
N ILE A 35 -17.40 -32.80 16.40
CA ILE A 35 -17.48 -33.15 14.97
C ILE A 35 -18.90 -32.92 14.47
N THR A 36 -19.92 -33.38 15.21
CA THR A 36 -21.33 -33.16 14.85
C THR A 36 -21.67 -31.68 14.78
N SER A 37 -21.21 -30.88 15.75
CA SER A 37 -21.40 -29.43 15.76
C SER A 37 -20.76 -28.76 14.54
N LEU A 38 -19.50 -29.11 14.22
CA LEU A 38 -18.82 -28.57 13.04
C LEU A 38 -19.56 -28.91 11.74
N LEU A 39 -19.98 -30.17 11.59
CA LEU A 39 -20.75 -30.62 10.42
C LEU A 39 -22.08 -29.87 10.29
N GLN A 40 -22.79 -29.71 11.41
CA GLN A 40 -24.05 -28.97 11.44
C GLN A 40 -23.83 -27.49 11.10
N THR A 41 -22.77 -26.86 11.61
CA THR A 41 -22.39 -25.48 11.22
C THR A 41 -22.10 -25.38 9.72
N CYS A 42 -21.34 -26.31 9.15
CA CYS A 42 -21.06 -26.32 7.71
C CYS A 42 -22.34 -26.48 6.86
N ILE A 43 -23.27 -27.35 7.29
CA ILE A 43 -24.56 -27.54 6.63
C ILE A 43 -25.40 -26.25 6.73
N SER A 44 -25.51 -25.65 7.92
CA SER A 44 -26.22 -24.38 8.11
C SER A 44 -25.64 -23.27 7.23
N LEU A 45 -24.33 -23.06 7.26
CA LEU A 45 -23.67 -22.06 6.41
C LEU A 45 -23.99 -22.31 4.93
N ARG A 46 -23.94 -23.56 4.47
CA ARG A 46 -24.27 -23.90 3.08
C ARG A 46 -25.73 -23.65 2.74
N ASN A 47 -26.66 -23.93 3.65
CA ASN A 47 -28.08 -23.67 3.47
C ASN A 47 -28.40 -22.16 3.49
N ASP A 48 -27.61 -21.37 4.21
CA ASP A 48 -27.76 -19.92 4.29
C ASP A 48 -27.05 -19.20 3.13
N MET A 49 -26.04 -19.82 2.50
CA MET A 49 -25.29 -19.23 1.38
C MET A 49 -26.18 -18.70 0.23
N PRO A 50 -27.25 -19.40 -0.22
CA PRO A 50 -28.16 -18.86 -1.23
C PRO A 50 -28.78 -17.51 -0.84
N TRP A 51 -29.17 -17.36 0.43
CA TRP A 51 -29.74 -16.12 0.96
C TRP A 51 -28.66 -15.03 1.11
N ILE A 52 -27.46 -15.41 1.55
CA ILE A 52 -26.32 -14.47 1.59
C ILE A 52 -26.03 -13.97 0.17
N LEU A 53 -25.91 -14.86 -0.82
CA LEU A 53 -25.61 -14.48 -2.21
C LEU A 53 -26.72 -13.65 -2.86
N SER A 54 -27.98 -13.86 -2.50
CA SER A 54 -29.09 -13.03 -3.02
C SER A 54 -29.13 -11.64 -2.39
N SER A 55 -28.65 -11.51 -1.14
CA SER A 55 -28.59 -10.25 -0.40
C SER A 55 -27.27 -9.51 -0.60
N TRP A 56 -26.24 -10.20 -1.06
CA TRP A 56 -24.90 -9.67 -1.25
C TRP A 56 -24.82 -8.85 -2.53
N ALA A 57 -24.31 -7.62 -2.39
CA ALA A 57 -24.06 -6.72 -3.50
C ALA A 57 -22.54 -6.47 -3.62
N PRO A 58 -21.77 -7.41 -4.21
CA PRO A 58 -20.34 -7.23 -4.37
C PRO A 58 -20.01 -6.07 -5.29
N THR A 59 -18.84 -5.47 -5.07
CA THR A 59 -18.19 -4.59 -6.04
C THR A 59 -17.66 -5.44 -7.20
N TRP A 60 -18.09 -5.16 -8.41
CA TRP A 60 -17.55 -5.79 -9.61
C TRP A 60 -16.29 -5.05 -10.07
N TYR A 61 -15.13 -5.70 -9.92
CA TYR A 61 -13.86 -5.17 -10.38
C TYR A 61 -13.67 -5.46 -11.87
N LEU A 62 -13.47 -4.39 -12.64
CA LEU A 62 -13.26 -4.39 -14.08
C LEU A 62 -11.81 -3.97 -14.34
N THR A 63 -11.00 -4.91 -14.81
CA THR A 63 -9.57 -4.71 -15.09
C THR A 63 -9.32 -4.37 -16.54
N HIS A 64 -10.14 -4.90 -17.44
CA HIS A 64 -10.07 -4.68 -18.88
C HIS A 64 -11.46 -4.36 -19.43
N PRO A 65 -11.57 -3.58 -20.52
CA PRO A 65 -12.86 -3.34 -21.15
C PRO A 65 -13.54 -4.63 -21.66
N SER A 66 -12.76 -5.69 -21.94
CA SER A 66 -13.25 -7.02 -22.31
C SER A 66 -13.92 -7.80 -21.16
N ASP A 67 -13.80 -7.32 -19.92
CA ASP A 67 -14.50 -7.92 -18.78
C ASP A 67 -16.01 -7.65 -18.86
N LEU A 68 -16.42 -6.65 -19.67
CA LEU A 68 -17.81 -6.40 -20.05
C LEU A 68 -18.23 -7.37 -21.18
N PRO A 69 -19.52 -7.76 -21.28
CA PRO A 69 -20.68 -7.28 -20.52
C PRO A 69 -21.14 -8.21 -19.40
N SER A 70 -20.51 -9.36 -19.21
CA SER A 70 -21.08 -10.44 -18.40
C SER A 70 -20.71 -10.29 -16.92
N PRO A 71 -21.66 -9.98 -16.03
CA PRO A 71 -21.36 -9.91 -14.61
C PRO A 71 -20.91 -11.29 -14.10
N PRO A 72 -20.07 -11.34 -13.06
CA PRO A 72 -19.58 -12.59 -12.51
C PRO A 72 -20.77 -13.44 -12.02
N THR A 73 -20.84 -14.67 -12.50
CA THR A 73 -21.81 -15.67 -12.02
C THR A 73 -21.13 -16.65 -11.10
N ILE A 74 -21.78 -17.01 -9.99
CA ILE A 74 -21.28 -18.02 -9.06
C ILE A 74 -22.20 -19.24 -9.16
N SER A 75 -21.64 -20.43 -9.34
CA SER A 75 -22.41 -21.67 -9.25
C SER A 75 -22.09 -22.40 -7.95
N ILE A 76 -23.12 -22.69 -7.15
CA ILE A 76 -23.00 -23.53 -5.95
C ILE A 76 -23.92 -24.71 -6.13
N ALA A 77 -23.36 -25.92 -6.08
CA ALA A 77 -24.09 -27.18 -6.23
C ALA A 77 -24.98 -27.26 -7.49
N GLY A 78 -24.51 -26.68 -8.60
CA GLY A 78 -25.24 -26.67 -9.88
C GLY A 78 -26.30 -25.56 -10.01
N THR A 79 -26.62 -24.85 -8.92
CA THR A 79 -27.47 -23.65 -8.99
C THR A 79 -26.62 -22.43 -9.33
N VAL A 80 -27.01 -21.70 -10.38
CA VAL A 80 -26.34 -20.47 -10.79
C VAL A 80 -26.95 -19.29 -10.05
N TYR A 81 -26.12 -18.57 -9.30
CA TYR A 81 -26.46 -17.35 -8.59
C TYR A 81 -25.91 -16.14 -9.34
N LYS A 82 -26.78 -15.15 -9.53
CA LYS A 82 -26.44 -13.86 -10.12
C LYS A 82 -26.52 -12.81 -9.01
N PRO A 83 -25.39 -12.38 -8.45
CA PRO A 83 -25.40 -11.36 -7.41
C PRO A 83 -25.94 -10.05 -7.96
N THR A 84 -26.62 -9.27 -7.11
CA THR A 84 -27.09 -7.94 -7.50
C THR A 84 -25.92 -6.98 -7.47
N ILE A 85 -25.34 -6.68 -8.63
CA ILE A 85 -24.24 -5.72 -8.72
C ILE A 85 -24.79 -4.31 -8.57
N THR A 86 -24.35 -3.59 -7.54
CA THR A 86 -24.68 -2.18 -7.32
C THR A 86 -23.47 -1.26 -7.45
N GLN A 87 -22.27 -1.83 -7.46
CA GLN A 87 -21.02 -1.08 -7.47
C GLN A 87 -20.08 -1.65 -8.52
N LEU A 88 -19.45 -0.77 -9.30
CA LEU A 88 -18.37 -1.11 -10.22
C LEU A 88 -17.06 -0.48 -9.73
N CYS A 89 -15.93 -1.14 -9.96
CA CYS A 89 -14.61 -0.57 -9.78
C CYS A 89 -13.80 -0.78 -11.07
N ILE A 90 -13.54 0.31 -11.80
CA ILE A 90 -12.82 0.29 -13.07
C ILE A 90 -11.35 0.63 -12.82
N SER A 91 -10.45 -0.29 -13.16
CA SER A 91 -9.01 -0.12 -13.00
C SER A 91 -8.41 0.48 -14.27
N VAL A 92 -8.31 1.81 -14.32
CA VAL A 92 -8.05 2.52 -15.59
C VAL A 92 -6.68 2.18 -16.18
N PHE A 93 -5.65 2.13 -15.34
CA PHE A 93 -4.26 1.89 -15.78
C PHE A 93 -3.77 0.46 -15.53
N HIS A 94 -4.68 -0.53 -15.46
CA HIS A 94 -4.32 -1.92 -15.13
C HIS A 94 -3.28 -2.50 -16.09
N ASP A 95 -3.45 -2.24 -17.38
CA ASP A 95 -2.58 -2.73 -18.46
C ASP A 95 -1.41 -1.80 -18.80
N SER A 96 -1.18 -0.77 -17.98
CA SER A 96 -0.03 0.10 -18.16
C SER A 96 1.27 -0.70 -18.11
N LEU A 97 2.23 -0.34 -18.97
CA LEU A 97 3.54 -0.99 -18.99
C LEU A 97 4.52 -0.15 -18.17
N LEU A 98 5.18 -0.76 -17.18
CA LEU A 98 6.15 -0.07 -16.31
C LEU A 98 7.22 0.69 -17.11
N LYS A 99 7.71 0.10 -18.21
CA LYS A 99 8.71 0.70 -19.10
C LYS A 99 8.22 1.99 -19.77
N ASN A 100 6.92 2.16 -19.94
CA ASN A 100 6.33 3.31 -20.63
C ASN A 100 5.92 4.40 -19.65
N LEU A 101 5.44 4.04 -18.44
CA LEU A 101 5.25 4.99 -17.35
C LEU A 101 6.54 5.81 -17.08
N ARG A 102 7.70 5.14 -17.16
CA ARG A 102 9.02 5.75 -16.99
C ARG A 102 9.54 6.53 -18.20
N LYS A 103 8.84 6.52 -19.33
CA LYS A 103 9.20 7.22 -20.58
C LYS A 103 8.46 8.54 -20.78
N ALA A 104 7.54 8.91 -19.88
CA ALA A 104 6.93 10.24 -19.86
C ALA A 104 7.96 11.28 -19.38
N ASP A 105 8.98 11.57 -20.19
CA ASP A 105 9.97 12.61 -19.93
C ASP A 105 9.91 13.67 -21.04
N TRP A 106 9.60 14.90 -20.66
CA TRP A 106 9.54 16.07 -21.54
C TRP A 106 10.93 16.54 -22.00
N ALA A 107 12.00 16.18 -21.28
CA ALA A 107 13.33 16.75 -21.47
C ALA A 107 14.23 15.99 -22.45
N THR A 108 13.89 14.74 -22.78
CA THR A 108 14.67 13.92 -23.70
C THR A 108 13.84 13.67 -24.95
N ALA A 109 14.35 14.01 -26.14
CA ALA A 109 13.71 13.83 -27.45
C ALA A 109 13.32 12.38 -27.83
N TYR A 110 13.29 11.46 -26.87
CA TYR A 110 12.77 10.10 -27.00
C TYR A 110 11.27 10.12 -26.73
N ALA A 111 10.50 9.66 -27.72
CA ALA A 111 9.04 9.59 -27.78
C ALA A 111 8.32 9.64 -26.41
N TYR A 112 7.59 10.73 -26.22
CA TYR A 112 6.69 10.93 -25.10
C TYR A 112 5.51 9.94 -25.20
N VAL A 113 5.41 9.00 -24.25
CA VAL A 113 4.35 7.97 -24.24
C VAL A 113 3.47 8.17 -23.03
N THR A 114 2.27 8.69 -23.24
CA THR A 114 1.26 8.87 -22.19
C THR A 114 0.34 7.69 -22.03
N HIS A 115 0.21 6.78 -23.01
CA HIS A 115 -0.82 5.73 -22.97
C HIS A 115 -2.27 6.24 -23.00
N ALA A 116 -2.58 7.26 -23.80
CA ALA A 116 -3.96 7.74 -24.02
C ALA A 116 -4.91 6.61 -24.48
N GLU A 117 -4.38 5.60 -25.17
CA GLU A 117 -5.14 4.43 -25.61
C GLU A 117 -5.78 3.64 -24.46
N LEU A 118 -5.21 3.66 -23.25
CA LEU A 118 -5.79 2.96 -22.09
C LEU A 118 -7.09 3.61 -21.64
N VAL A 119 -7.12 4.93 -21.55
CA VAL A 119 -8.33 5.69 -21.19
C VAL A 119 -9.34 5.64 -22.33
N GLN A 120 -8.88 5.76 -23.57
CA GLN A 120 -9.73 5.68 -24.76
C GLN A 120 -10.40 4.31 -24.90
N ALA A 121 -9.72 3.22 -24.55
CA ALA A 121 -10.31 1.88 -24.57
C ALA A 121 -11.50 1.79 -23.60
N TRP A 122 -11.38 2.35 -22.39
CA TRP A 122 -12.51 2.46 -21.46
C TRP A 122 -13.62 3.37 -21.99
N HIS A 123 -13.27 4.52 -22.56
CA HIS A 123 -14.25 5.44 -23.15
C HIS A 123 -15.07 4.76 -24.25
N THR A 124 -14.44 3.94 -25.09
CA THR A 124 -15.10 3.23 -26.19
C THR A 124 -16.05 2.13 -25.69
N SER A 125 -15.81 1.60 -24.48
CA SER A 125 -16.63 0.56 -23.86
C SER A 125 -17.73 1.07 -22.92
N ILE A 126 -17.88 2.39 -22.75
CA ILE A 126 -18.94 2.98 -21.89
C ILE A 126 -20.33 2.45 -22.27
N SER A 127 -20.62 2.33 -23.56
CA SER A 127 -21.92 1.84 -24.06
C SER A 127 -22.25 0.41 -23.64
N GLN A 128 -21.24 -0.37 -23.22
CA GLN A 128 -21.39 -1.74 -22.75
C GLN A 128 -21.60 -1.83 -21.23
N LEU A 129 -21.51 -0.71 -20.50
CA LEU A 129 -21.72 -0.68 -19.06
C LEU A 129 -23.19 -1.00 -18.72
N PRO A 130 -23.44 -1.81 -17.67
CA PRO A 130 -24.78 -2.23 -17.30
C PRO A 130 -25.61 -1.03 -16.83
N LEU A 131 -26.72 -0.75 -17.51
CA LEU A 131 -27.57 0.40 -17.16
C LEU A 131 -28.27 0.19 -15.80
N THR A 132 -28.75 -1.02 -15.52
CA THR A 132 -29.61 -1.31 -14.36
C THR A 132 -28.82 -1.75 -13.12
N GLY A 133 -29.27 -1.30 -11.95
CA GLY A 133 -28.76 -1.77 -10.64
C GLY A 133 -27.54 -1.03 -10.11
N ILE A 134 -26.74 -0.41 -10.99
CA ILE A 134 -25.53 0.34 -10.60
C ILE A 134 -25.90 1.66 -9.92
N LYS A 135 -25.32 1.88 -8.74
CA LYS A 135 -25.46 3.08 -7.92
C LYS A 135 -24.13 3.81 -7.72
N THR A 136 -23.02 3.07 -7.70
CA THR A 136 -21.69 3.64 -7.48
C THR A 136 -20.70 3.12 -8.50
N ILE A 137 -19.89 4.01 -9.07
CA ILE A 137 -18.74 3.66 -9.90
C ILE A 137 -17.49 4.23 -9.26
N HIS A 138 -16.55 3.34 -8.92
CA HIS A 138 -15.22 3.68 -8.47
C HIS A 138 -14.26 3.65 -9.67
N LEU A 139 -13.51 4.72 -9.89
CA LEU A 139 -12.45 4.79 -10.90
C LEU A 139 -11.10 4.72 -10.20
N ASP A 140 -10.44 3.56 -10.25
CA ASP A 140 -9.09 3.38 -9.72
C ASP A 140 -8.06 3.95 -10.71
N VAL A 141 -7.54 5.12 -10.35
CA VAL A 141 -6.58 5.92 -11.14
C VAL A 141 -5.12 5.69 -10.71
N THR A 142 -4.81 4.60 -10.01
CA THR A 142 -3.42 4.25 -9.65
C THR A 142 -2.57 4.08 -10.91
N PRO A 143 -1.53 4.89 -11.18
CA PRO A 143 -0.73 4.79 -12.40
C PRO A 143 0.34 3.71 -12.28
N ALA A 144 -0.11 2.45 -12.20
CA ALA A 144 0.74 1.28 -12.11
C ALA A 144 0.06 0.05 -12.74
N PRO A 145 0.84 -0.90 -13.27
CA PRO A 145 0.29 -2.16 -13.76
C PRO A 145 -0.42 -2.94 -12.64
N GLY A 146 -1.45 -3.70 -12.97
CA GLY A 146 -2.24 -4.48 -12.00
C GLY A 146 -1.41 -5.39 -11.11
N TRP A 147 -0.47 -6.13 -11.70
CA TRP A 147 0.43 -7.04 -10.97
C TRP A 147 1.27 -6.32 -9.90
N MET A 148 1.59 -5.03 -10.10
CA MET A 148 2.41 -4.26 -9.16
C MET A 148 1.58 -3.75 -7.96
N ARG A 149 0.26 -3.63 -8.13
CA ARG A 149 -0.65 -3.20 -7.05
C ARG A 149 -0.87 -4.30 -6.02
N THR A 150 -0.73 -5.57 -6.44
CA THR A 150 -0.87 -6.74 -5.58
C THR A 150 0.51 -7.22 -5.11
N ASN A 151 0.78 -7.16 -3.81
CA ASN A 151 1.98 -7.74 -3.16
C ASN A 151 3.35 -7.08 -3.48
N HIS A 152 3.38 -5.96 -4.21
CA HIS A 152 4.63 -5.26 -4.56
C HIS A 152 4.66 -3.80 -4.09
N THR A 153 4.30 -3.55 -2.82
CA THR A 153 4.20 -2.21 -2.22
C THR A 153 5.42 -1.32 -2.51
N ASN A 154 6.64 -1.87 -2.39
CA ASN A 154 7.87 -1.10 -2.61
C ASN A 154 8.07 -0.70 -4.07
N ALA A 155 7.82 -1.64 -5.00
CA ALA A 155 7.95 -1.36 -6.43
C ALA A 155 6.87 -0.35 -6.87
N LEU A 156 5.66 -0.50 -6.34
CA LEU A 156 4.55 0.45 -6.52
C LEU A 156 4.95 1.85 -6.02
N HIS A 157 5.42 1.97 -4.79
CA HIS A 157 5.80 3.26 -4.23
C HIS A 157 6.94 3.92 -5.02
N THR A 158 7.93 3.14 -5.44
CA THR A 158 9.03 3.61 -6.28
C THR A 158 8.51 4.21 -7.58
N ILE A 159 7.59 3.54 -8.29
CA ILE A 159 7.06 4.06 -9.55
C ILE A 159 6.14 5.26 -9.34
N LEU A 160 5.32 5.24 -8.30
CA LEU A 160 4.39 6.33 -7.98
C LEU A 160 5.14 7.60 -7.55
N HIS A 161 6.34 7.49 -6.97
CA HIS A 161 7.18 8.64 -6.63
C HIS A 161 8.04 9.16 -7.78
N ASP A 162 8.25 8.37 -8.84
CA ASP A 162 8.98 8.82 -10.02
C ASP A 162 8.30 10.08 -10.61
N ASN A 163 9.06 11.16 -10.85
CA ASN A 163 8.51 12.41 -11.36
C ASN A 163 7.84 12.24 -12.74
N ARG A 164 8.31 11.30 -13.56
CA ARG A 164 7.74 11.02 -14.87
C ARG A 164 6.33 10.46 -14.73
N THR A 165 6.14 9.49 -13.83
CA THR A 165 4.82 8.95 -13.50
C THR A 165 3.97 9.99 -12.77
N ALA A 166 4.48 10.51 -11.66
CA ALA A 166 3.68 11.29 -10.71
C ALA A 166 3.26 12.66 -11.27
N HIS A 167 4.13 13.29 -12.05
CA HIS A 167 3.90 14.61 -12.60
C HIS A 167 3.51 14.54 -14.08
N CYS A 168 4.36 13.97 -14.95
CA CYS A 168 4.14 14.04 -16.39
C CYS A 168 2.96 13.16 -16.83
N PHE A 169 3.02 11.85 -16.56
CA PHE A 169 1.97 10.89 -16.93
C PHE A 169 0.60 11.29 -16.34
N MET A 170 0.53 11.55 -15.03
CA MET A 170 -0.75 11.93 -14.41
C MET A 170 -1.29 13.28 -14.91
N ASN A 171 -0.44 14.29 -15.10
CA ASN A 171 -0.90 15.60 -15.58
C ASN A 171 -1.50 15.52 -16.97
N ASP A 172 -0.99 14.63 -17.81
CA ASP A 172 -1.48 14.50 -19.18
C ASP A 172 -2.83 13.80 -19.26
N HIS A 173 -3.10 12.87 -18.34
CA HIS A 173 -4.37 12.17 -18.26
C HIS A 173 -5.49 12.91 -17.54
N LYS A 174 -5.24 14.09 -16.96
CA LYS A 174 -6.26 14.77 -16.12
C LYS A 174 -7.54 15.12 -16.92
N TYR A 175 -7.40 15.47 -18.19
CA TYR A 175 -8.54 15.77 -19.06
C TYR A 175 -9.17 14.48 -19.60
N ASP A 176 -8.36 13.52 -20.03
CA ASP A 176 -8.84 12.22 -20.53
C ASP A 176 -9.69 11.48 -19.48
N ILE A 177 -9.25 11.48 -18.21
CA ILE A 177 -10.01 10.89 -17.10
C ILE A 177 -11.29 11.68 -16.81
N GLY A 178 -11.24 13.01 -16.90
CA GLY A 178 -12.42 13.86 -16.77
C GLY A 178 -13.46 13.59 -17.87
N ASP A 179 -13.02 13.40 -19.11
CA ASP A 179 -13.88 13.05 -20.23
C ASP A 179 -14.43 11.63 -20.12
N LEU A 180 -13.65 10.68 -19.62
CA LEU A 180 -14.14 9.34 -19.27
C LEU A 180 -15.26 9.41 -18.23
N ILE A 181 -15.06 10.19 -17.15
CA ILE A 181 -16.09 10.41 -16.13
C ILE A 181 -17.35 11.00 -16.73
N ARG A 182 -17.21 12.03 -17.59
CA ARG A 182 -18.33 12.66 -18.28
C ARG A 182 -19.09 11.66 -19.14
N GLY A 183 -18.40 10.87 -19.94
CA GLY A 183 -19.02 9.84 -20.75
C GLY A 183 -19.77 8.79 -19.91
N ILE A 184 -19.21 8.38 -18.77
CA ILE A 184 -19.89 7.50 -17.82
C ILE A 184 -21.15 8.18 -17.27
N HIS A 185 -21.05 9.42 -16.80
CA HIS A 185 -22.18 10.17 -16.27
C HIS A 185 -23.32 10.29 -17.30
N ASP A 186 -22.99 10.63 -18.55
CA ASP A 186 -23.96 10.77 -19.65
C ASP A 186 -24.64 9.43 -19.98
N HIS A 187 -23.91 8.32 -19.93
CA HIS A 187 -24.47 6.96 -20.11
C HIS A 187 -25.52 6.60 -19.05
N TYR A 188 -25.37 7.14 -17.84
CA TYR A 188 -26.31 6.95 -16.73
C TYR A 188 -27.24 8.15 -16.50
N ALA A 189 -27.36 9.07 -17.46
CA ALA A 189 -28.17 10.28 -17.33
C ALA A 189 -29.61 9.97 -16.86
N GLY A 190 -30.09 10.76 -15.89
CA GLY A 190 -31.41 10.58 -15.26
C GLY A 190 -31.47 9.52 -14.16
N ARG A 191 -30.34 8.93 -13.76
CA ARG A 191 -30.24 7.98 -12.65
C ARG A 191 -29.41 8.56 -11.51
N GLU A 192 -29.69 8.11 -10.29
CA GLU A 192 -28.87 8.44 -9.12
C GLU A 192 -27.57 7.61 -9.17
N LEU A 193 -26.52 8.20 -9.75
CA LEU A 193 -25.19 7.60 -9.85
C LEU A 193 -24.18 8.43 -9.05
N SER A 194 -23.40 7.76 -8.20
CA SER A 194 -22.23 8.34 -7.55
C SER A 194 -20.94 7.87 -8.23
N ILE A 195 -20.16 8.81 -8.78
CA ILE A 195 -18.84 8.54 -9.35
C ILE A 195 -17.77 9.00 -8.37
N THR A 196 -16.85 8.10 -8.03
CA THR A 196 -15.78 8.36 -7.07
C THR A 196 -14.44 7.91 -7.64
N MET A 197 -13.44 8.78 -7.62
CA MET A 197 -12.07 8.38 -7.92
C MET A 197 -11.43 7.72 -6.69
N THR A 198 -10.69 6.65 -6.92
CA THR A 198 -10.00 5.87 -5.88
C THR A 198 -8.60 5.45 -6.36
N GLY A 199 -7.90 4.66 -5.55
CA GLY A 199 -6.57 4.14 -5.86
C GLY A 199 -5.49 4.75 -4.97
N THR A 200 -4.24 4.56 -5.36
CA THR A 200 -3.05 5.01 -4.64
C THR A 200 -2.25 5.97 -5.52
N LEU A 201 -2.09 7.21 -5.07
CA LEU A 201 -1.36 8.26 -5.79
C LEU A 201 -0.20 8.77 -4.96
N SER A 202 0.85 9.27 -5.59
CA SER A 202 1.84 10.06 -4.84
C SER A 202 1.32 11.45 -4.51
N ARG A 203 1.75 12.00 -3.37
CA ARG A 203 1.55 13.43 -3.06
C ARG A 203 2.12 14.34 -4.15
N ARG A 204 3.12 13.90 -4.91
CA ARG A 204 3.63 14.63 -6.10
C ARG A 204 2.56 14.80 -7.18
N SER A 205 1.59 13.89 -7.25
CA SER A 205 0.41 13.96 -8.12
C SER A 205 -0.78 14.68 -7.48
N ALA A 206 -0.62 15.39 -6.36
CA ALA A 206 -1.76 15.97 -5.63
C ALA A 206 -2.56 17.03 -6.42
N ARG A 207 -2.01 17.55 -7.52
CA ARG A 207 -2.73 18.45 -8.44
C ARG A 207 -3.64 17.71 -9.43
N PHE A 208 -3.45 16.40 -9.63
CA PHE A 208 -4.24 15.59 -10.55
C PHE A 208 -5.72 15.55 -10.16
N VAL A 209 -6.01 15.10 -8.93
CA VAL A 209 -7.39 14.95 -8.46
C VAL A 209 -8.18 16.27 -8.53
N PRO A 210 -7.69 17.41 -7.99
CA PRO A 210 -8.38 18.68 -8.15
C PRO A 210 -8.57 19.11 -9.61
N ALA A 211 -7.61 18.82 -10.49
CA ALA A 211 -7.74 19.16 -11.90
C ALA A 211 -8.83 18.35 -12.61
N VAL A 212 -8.93 17.05 -12.34
CA VAL A 212 -10.03 16.21 -12.84
C VAL A 212 -11.37 16.70 -12.28
N GLN A 213 -11.44 16.97 -10.97
CA GLN A 213 -12.66 17.48 -10.32
C GLN A 213 -13.11 18.81 -10.92
N ASN A 214 -12.18 19.75 -11.16
CA ASN A 214 -12.49 21.03 -11.79
C ASN A 214 -13.01 20.83 -13.21
N HIS A 215 -12.38 19.95 -14.01
CA HIS A 215 -12.87 19.63 -15.36
C HIS A 215 -14.29 19.03 -15.33
N CYS A 216 -14.57 18.13 -14.40
CA CYS A 216 -15.92 17.57 -14.22
C CYS A 216 -16.94 18.63 -13.75
N GLN A 217 -16.50 19.58 -12.92
CA GLN A 217 -17.33 20.67 -12.42
C GLN A 217 -17.81 21.61 -13.53
N ASP A 218 -17.02 21.80 -14.58
CA ASP A 218 -17.41 22.56 -15.78
C ASP A 218 -18.66 21.96 -16.48
N TYR A 219 -18.94 20.67 -16.23
CA TYR A 219 -20.13 19.95 -16.71
C TYR A 219 -21.15 19.67 -15.60
N HIS A 220 -21.01 20.31 -14.43
CA HIS A 220 -21.85 20.09 -13.25
C HIS A 220 -21.84 18.66 -12.69
N ILE A 221 -20.75 17.91 -12.90
CA ILE A 221 -20.59 16.55 -12.41
C ILE A 221 -19.77 16.56 -11.11
N ASN A 222 -20.41 16.15 -10.01
CA ASN A 222 -19.74 16.03 -8.71
C ASN A 222 -18.96 14.71 -8.61
N VAL A 223 -17.64 14.80 -8.44
CA VAL A 223 -16.76 13.63 -8.27
C VAL A 223 -16.01 13.74 -6.95
N SER A 224 -16.08 12.68 -6.13
CA SER A 224 -15.33 12.60 -4.89
C SER A 224 -14.03 11.80 -5.04
N TRP A 225 -13.10 11.97 -4.11
CA TRP A 225 -11.87 11.19 -4.01
C TRP A 225 -11.85 10.43 -2.67
N THR A 226 -11.71 9.11 -2.72
CA THR A 226 -11.61 8.24 -1.54
C THR A 226 -10.32 7.40 -1.52
N GLY A 227 -9.41 7.64 -2.46
CA GLY A 227 -8.14 6.92 -2.52
C GLY A 227 -7.11 7.42 -1.50
N THR A 228 -5.93 6.80 -1.55
CA THR A 228 -4.82 7.08 -0.63
C THR A 228 -3.71 7.86 -1.31
N TYR A 229 -3.08 8.77 -0.56
CA TYR A 229 -1.85 9.43 -1.00
C TYR A 229 -0.65 8.80 -0.31
N ILE A 230 0.32 8.32 -1.09
CA ILE A 230 1.65 8.00 -0.59
C ILE A 230 2.48 9.27 -0.51
N PHE A 231 3.05 9.50 0.66
CA PHE A 231 3.89 10.65 0.90
C PHE A 231 5.30 10.33 0.44
N THR A 232 5.93 11.25 -0.30
CA THR A 232 7.33 11.10 -0.67
C THR A 232 8.15 10.95 0.60
N TYR A 233 8.82 9.81 0.73
CA TYR A 233 9.71 9.47 1.83
C TYR A 233 10.97 10.37 1.91
N SER A 234 11.01 11.47 1.15
CA SER A 234 11.87 12.63 1.44
C SER A 234 11.63 13.20 2.85
N ARG A 235 10.61 12.72 3.58
CA ARG A 235 10.41 12.93 5.02
C ARG A 235 10.39 11.65 5.85
N ALA A 236 10.78 10.48 5.33
CA ALA A 236 10.79 9.26 6.16
C ALA A 236 11.74 9.41 7.34
N LEU A 237 12.93 9.97 7.06
CA LEU A 237 13.89 10.32 8.09
C LEU A 237 13.34 11.43 9.00
N ASP A 238 12.78 12.51 8.44
CA ASP A 238 12.18 13.60 9.24
C ASP A 238 11.04 13.09 10.14
N GLN A 239 10.17 12.23 9.62
CA GLN A 239 9.06 11.62 10.34
C GLN A 239 9.58 10.68 11.43
N ALA A 240 10.61 9.87 11.13
CA ALA A 240 11.28 9.06 12.12
C ALA A 240 11.87 9.93 13.24
N VAL A 241 12.50 11.06 12.90
CA VAL A 241 12.99 12.05 13.86
C VAL A 241 11.84 12.62 14.70
N TYR A 242 10.70 12.99 14.10
CA TYR A 242 9.54 13.49 14.84
C TYR A 242 8.89 12.43 15.73
N THR A 243 8.91 11.16 15.33
CA THR A 243 8.39 10.06 16.15
C THR A 243 9.32 9.73 17.31
N ILE A 244 10.64 9.75 17.09
CA ILE A 244 11.66 9.42 18.10
C ILE A 244 11.85 10.58 19.09
N ALA A 245 11.81 11.82 18.60
CA ALA A 245 12.00 13.06 19.37
C ALA A 245 10.87 14.07 19.11
N PRO A 246 9.61 13.76 19.49
CA PRO A 246 8.46 14.65 19.32
C PRO A 246 8.64 15.99 20.04
N LYS A 247 8.03 17.06 19.51
CA LYS A 247 8.05 18.40 20.14
C LYS A 247 7.08 18.54 21.32
N THR A 248 6.00 17.78 21.32
CA THR A 248 4.90 17.87 22.28
C THR A 248 4.63 16.52 22.91
N ARG A 249 4.36 16.49 24.22
CA ARG A 249 4.08 15.26 24.96
C ARG A 249 2.75 14.63 24.50
N PRO A 250 2.72 13.36 24.06
CA PRO A 250 1.47 12.65 23.82
C PRO A 250 0.65 12.52 25.13
N PRO A 251 -0.68 12.68 25.10
CA PRO A 251 -1.51 12.62 26.32
C PRO A 251 -1.41 11.28 27.08
N ALA A 252 -1.14 10.19 26.36
CA ALA A 252 -1.06 8.83 26.90
C ALA A 252 0.30 8.49 27.54
N LEU A 253 1.29 9.39 27.49
CA LEU A 253 2.66 9.12 27.94
C LEU A 253 2.89 9.64 29.37
N SER A 254 3.54 8.84 30.23
CA SER A 254 3.91 9.27 31.58
C SER A 254 4.98 10.38 31.55
N LEU A 255 5.11 11.14 32.64
CA LEU A 255 6.13 12.18 32.78
C LEU A 255 7.55 11.62 32.71
N GLU A 256 7.78 10.45 33.30
CA GLU A 256 9.08 9.77 33.29
C GLU A 256 9.46 9.34 31.88
N ALA A 257 8.57 8.64 31.17
CA ALA A 257 8.78 8.24 29.79
C ALA A 257 8.95 9.46 28.86
N TRP A 258 8.29 10.58 29.16
CA TRP A 258 8.49 11.83 28.44
C TRP A 258 9.89 12.41 28.66
N SER A 259 10.40 12.37 29.89
CA SER A 259 11.75 12.82 30.23
C SER A 259 12.81 12.05 29.43
N ASP A 260 12.68 10.72 29.35
CA ASP A 260 13.59 9.88 28.58
C ASP A 260 13.57 10.20 27.08
N ILE A 261 12.39 10.47 26.52
CA ILE A 261 12.25 10.91 25.12
C ILE A 261 12.87 12.30 24.91
N MET A 262 12.74 13.21 25.89
CA MET A 262 13.35 14.54 25.80
C MET A 262 14.88 14.51 25.79
N GLN A 263 15.52 13.46 26.29
CA GLN A 263 16.96 13.30 26.13
C GLN A 263 17.35 13.19 24.65
N LEU A 264 16.47 12.64 23.79
CA LEU A 264 16.69 12.52 22.34
C LEU A 264 16.41 13.83 21.58
N ALA A 265 16.05 14.91 22.28
CA ALA A 265 15.77 16.23 21.70
C ALA A 265 16.83 16.74 20.71
N PRO A 266 18.15 16.58 20.95
CA PRO A 266 19.19 17.10 20.05
C PRO A 266 19.11 16.53 18.63
N LEU A 267 18.50 15.36 18.43
CA LEU A 267 18.27 14.77 17.11
C LEU A 267 17.54 15.72 16.15
N ARG A 268 16.65 16.57 16.67
CA ARG A 268 15.87 17.53 15.90
C ARG A 268 16.73 18.62 15.23
N ALA A 269 17.91 18.88 15.78
CA ALA A 269 18.83 19.90 15.28
C ALA A 269 19.83 19.34 14.25
N VAL A 270 19.83 18.02 14.02
CA VAL A 270 20.74 17.37 13.08
C VAL A 270 20.30 17.67 11.65
N ASN A 271 21.22 18.25 10.88
CA ASN A 271 21.03 18.48 9.45
C ASN A 271 21.43 17.23 8.66
N PHE A 272 20.51 16.29 8.55
CA PHE A 272 20.75 15.07 7.76
C PHE A 272 20.95 15.40 6.27
N SER A 273 21.92 14.73 5.66
CA SER A 273 22.22 14.90 4.25
C SER A 273 21.12 14.30 3.35
N SER A 274 20.99 14.83 2.13
CA SER A 274 20.08 14.27 1.11
C SER A 274 20.39 12.81 0.75
N LYS A 275 21.62 12.36 1.02
CA LYS A 275 22.06 10.97 0.86
C LYS A 275 21.47 10.10 1.96
N SER A 276 21.55 10.52 3.22
CA SER A 276 20.97 9.81 4.36
C SER A 276 19.47 9.68 4.23
N GLY A 277 18.76 10.75 3.87
CA GLY A 277 17.32 10.71 3.63
C GLY A 277 16.92 9.67 2.57
N ARG A 278 17.61 9.66 1.42
CA ARG A 278 17.35 8.70 0.33
C ARG A 278 17.68 7.25 0.69
N LEU A 279 18.80 7.03 1.39
CA LEU A 279 19.15 5.67 1.81
C LEU A 279 18.16 5.16 2.87
N PHE A 280 17.78 6.01 3.82
CA PHE A 280 16.84 5.69 4.88
C PHE A 280 15.48 5.29 4.30
N GLU A 281 14.99 6.05 3.34
CA GLU A 281 13.80 5.74 2.54
C GLU A 281 13.88 4.33 1.93
N ARG A 282 14.94 4.02 1.19
CA ARG A 282 15.07 2.71 0.56
C ARG A 282 15.15 1.57 1.59
N ALA A 283 15.78 1.82 2.75
CA ALA A 283 15.85 0.80 3.81
C ALA A 283 14.50 0.63 4.53
N CYS A 284 13.68 1.68 4.63
CA CYS A 284 12.30 1.56 5.10
C CYS A 284 11.46 0.69 4.16
N ASP A 285 11.68 0.78 2.85
CA ASP A 285 11.01 -0.09 1.88
C ASP A 285 11.38 -1.57 2.15
N GLU A 286 12.66 -1.88 2.35
CA GLU A 286 13.12 -3.26 2.56
C GLU A 286 12.74 -3.84 3.93
N ALA A 287 12.92 -3.07 4.99
CA ALA A 287 12.84 -3.57 6.37
C ALA A 287 11.61 -3.08 7.15
N GLY A 288 10.86 -2.14 6.61
CA GLY A 288 9.75 -1.47 7.28
C GLY A 288 10.17 -0.24 8.10
N ASN A 289 9.22 0.69 8.25
CA ASN A 289 9.44 1.96 8.95
C ASN A 289 9.79 1.78 10.43
N GLU A 290 9.13 0.87 11.14
CA GLU A 290 9.35 0.65 12.58
C GLU A 290 10.76 0.11 12.86
N ALA A 291 11.23 -0.83 12.03
CA ALA A 291 12.58 -1.37 12.15
C ALA A 291 13.64 -0.27 11.94
N MET A 292 13.46 0.58 10.92
CA MET A 292 14.39 1.69 10.66
C MET A 292 14.32 2.79 11.71
N GLN A 293 13.14 3.05 12.30
CA GLN A 293 13.01 3.93 13.47
C GLN A 293 13.76 3.36 14.68
N HIS A 294 13.70 2.04 14.91
CA HIS A 294 14.47 1.41 15.97
C HIS A 294 15.98 1.56 15.73
N VAL A 295 16.46 1.35 14.50
CA VAL A 295 17.86 1.55 14.13
C VAL A 295 18.30 2.99 14.41
N LEU A 296 17.53 3.98 13.95
CA LEU A 296 17.83 5.40 14.19
C LEU A 296 17.85 5.71 15.70
N ARG A 297 16.87 5.22 16.46
CA ARG A 297 16.81 5.42 17.92
C ARG A 297 18.06 4.85 18.60
N HIS A 298 18.51 3.66 18.19
CA HIS A 298 19.66 3.01 18.81
C HIS A 298 20.97 3.79 18.54
N ILE A 299 21.14 4.28 17.31
CA ILE A 299 22.27 5.15 16.94
C ILE A 299 22.25 6.43 17.77
N VAL A 300 21.09 7.07 17.93
CA VAL A 300 20.93 8.35 18.63
C VAL A 300 21.13 8.20 20.14
N VAL A 301 20.64 7.12 20.74
CA VAL A 301 20.91 6.81 22.15
C VAL A 301 22.42 6.69 22.37
N PHE A 302 23.13 5.95 21.50
CA PHE A 302 24.58 5.84 21.58
C PHE A 302 25.31 7.15 21.25
N TRP A 303 24.75 8.01 20.40
CA TRP A 303 25.34 9.32 20.13
C TRP A 303 25.32 10.23 21.38
N LEU A 304 24.28 10.12 22.21
CA LEU A 304 24.02 11.02 23.33
C LEU A 304 24.55 10.52 24.68
N GLN A 305 24.59 9.21 24.90
CA GLN A 305 25.07 8.64 26.17
C GLN A 305 26.59 8.76 26.26
N ASP A 306 27.19 9.25 27.34
CA ASP A 306 28.67 9.33 27.41
C ASP A 306 29.37 7.97 27.67
N GLN A 307 28.60 6.88 27.71
CA GLN A 307 29.12 5.55 28.02
C GLN A 307 29.43 4.74 26.75
N GLY A 308 30.65 4.21 26.68
CA GLY A 308 31.10 3.32 25.62
C GLY A 308 31.78 4.02 24.45
N LEU A 309 32.90 3.45 23.99
CA LEU A 309 33.65 3.95 22.83
C LEU A 309 33.17 3.33 21.51
N ARG A 310 32.41 2.22 21.57
CA ARG A 310 32.00 1.41 20.42
C ARG A 310 30.59 0.85 20.62
N LEU A 311 29.80 0.83 19.55
CA LEU A 311 28.49 0.19 19.45
C LEU A 311 28.48 -0.78 18.26
N PRO A 312 28.51 -2.11 18.49
CA PRO A 312 28.27 -3.08 17.42
C PRO A 312 26.76 -3.15 17.11
N MET A 313 26.41 -2.98 15.84
CA MET A 313 25.04 -3.19 15.35
C MET A 313 24.85 -4.67 14.98
N PRO A 314 23.61 -5.20 15.04
CA PRO A 314 23.34 -6.56 14.54
C PRO A 314 23.69 -6.68 13.04
N PRO A 315 24.02 -7.89 12.55
CA PRO A 315 24.18 -8.15 11.12
C PRO A 315 22.91 -7.79 10.36
N VAL A 316 23.06 -7.00 9.32
CA VAL A 316 21.97 -6.43 8.52
C VAL A 316 22.33 -6.39 7.04
N GLY A 317 21.32 -6.27 6.17
CA GLY A 317 21.49 -6.22 4.72
C GLY A 317 22.35 -5.03 4.25
N ASN A 318 22.85 -5.11 3.01
CA ASN A 318 23.72 -4.09 2.41
C ASN A 318 23.13 -2.67 2.49
N LEU A 319 21.83 -2.55 2.25
CA LEU A 319 21.14 -1.27 2.23
C LEU A 319 21.02 -0.66 3.63
N GLN A 320 20.63 -1.47 4.62
CA GLN A 320 20.61 -1.04 6.02
C GLN A 320 22.00 -0.64 6.51
N ARG A 321 23.07 -1.38 6.17
CA ARG A 321 24.45 -0.96 6.48
C ARG A 321 24.78 0.39 5.88
N ALA A 322 24.45 0.61 4.60
CA ALA A 322 24.69 1.88 3.92
C ALA A 322 23.96 3.05 4.60
N VAL A 323 22.74 2.82 5.09
CA VAL A 323 21.99 3.81 5.89
C VAL A 323 22.70 4.12 7.20
N ILE A 324 23.11 3.10 7.95
CA ILE A 324 23.80 3.29 9.23
C ILE A 324 25.06 4.13 9.01
N HIS A 325 25.87 3.79 8.01
CA HIS A 325 27.07 4.58 7.66
C HIS A 325 26.74 6.06 7.36
N ALA A 326 25.66 6.32 6.59
CA ALA A 326 25.27 7.68 6.23
C ALA A 326 24.73 8.49 7.42
N LEU A 327 23.82 7.90 8.21
CA LEU A 327 23.27 8.54 9.40
C LEU A 327 24.35 8.87 10.44
N VAL A 328 25.25 7.93 10.69
CA VAL A 328 26.31 8.09 11.68
C VAL A 328 27.32 9.15 11.25
N ALA A 329 27.61 9.25 9.95
CA ALA A 329 28.44 10.32 9.41
C ALA A 329 27.81 11.71 9.61
N ASP A 330 26.50 11.85 9.40
CA ASP A 330 25.77 13.11 9.65
C ASP A 330 25.75 13.50 11.14
N LEU A 331 25.90 12.53 12.04
CA LEU A 331 26.04 12.75 13.49
C LEU A 331 27.49 13.02 13.95
N GLY A 332 28.45 13.06 13.02
CA GLY A 332 29.86 13.31 13.32
C GLY A 332 30.58 12.15 14.00
N MET A 333 30.04 10.92 13.90
CA MET A 333 30.63 9.70 14.44
C MET A 333 31.30 8.87 13.34
N PHE A 334 32.10 7.88 13.74
CA PHE A 334 32.82 6.99 12.82
C PHE A 334 32.12 5.63 12.70
N THR A 335 32.33 4.99 11.55
CA THR A 335 31.81 3.65 11.29
C THR A 335 32.80 2.83 10.49
N HIS A 336 32.78 1.53 10.72
CA HIS A 336 33.44 0.55 9.86
C HIS A 336 32.63 -0.75 9.86
N SER A 337 32.79 -1.58 8.83
CA SER A 337 32.18 -2.91 8.79
C SER A 337 33.12 -3.94 9.41
N GLU A 338 32.61 -4.84 10.23
CA GLU A 338 33.30 -6.03 10.73
C GLU A 338 32.54 -7.30 10.33
N GLY A 339 33.23 -8.45 10.29
CA GLY A 339 32.67 -9.74 9.90
C GLY A 339 32.57 -10.00 8.40
N GLU A 340 32.30 -11.26 8.03
CA GLU A 340 32.20 -11.74 6.65
C GLU A 340 30.82 -12.37 6.36
N GLY A 341 30.42 -12.36 5.09
CA GLY A 341 29.17 -12.97 4.63
C GLY A 341 27.93 -12.46 5.38
N GLU A 342 27.12 -13.39 5.88
CA GLU A 342 25.91 -13.12 6.67
C GLU A 342 26.22 -12.56 8.07
N GLY A 343 27.43 -12.75 8.59
CA GLY A 343 27.88 -12.19 9.87
C GLY A 343 28.38 -10.76 9.79
N ARG A 344 28.40 -10.16 8.60
CA ARG A 344 28.91 -8.80 8.39
C ARG A 344 27.98 -7.76 9.00
N HIS A 345 28.53 -6.91 9.87
CA HIS A 345 27.79 -5.89 10.61
C HIS A 345 28.54 -4.56 10.64
N VAL A 346 27.87 -3.50 11.12
CA VAL A 346 28.47 -2.16 11.27
C VAL A 346 28.82 -1.93 12.72
N VAL A 347 30.04 -1.45 12.99
CA VAL A 347 30.45 -0.97 14.29
C VAL A 347 30.54 0.55 14.23
N ILE A 348 29.90 1.22 15.18
CA ILE A 348 29.89 2.66 15.34
C ILE A 348 30.89 3.02 16.43
N SER A 349 31.71 4.04 16.23
CA SER A 349 32.66 4.53 17.22
C SER A 349 32.64 6.04 17.31
N ARG A 350 32.98 6.57 18.49
CA ARG A 350 33.17 8.02 18.67
C ARG A 350 34.60 8.39 18.30
N GLY A 351 34.77 9.55 17.68
CA GLY A 351 36.09 10.13 17.52
C GLY A 351 36.69 10.44 18.88
N ALA A 352 38.00 10.23 19.06
CA ALA A 352 38.71 10.50 20.31
C ALA A 352 38.77 12.00 20.72
N SER A 353 37.93 12.87 20.17
CA SER A 353 37.97 14.32 20.36
C SER A 353 36.58 14.96 20.21
N LEU A 354 35.65 14.65 21.11
CA LEU A 354 34.45 15.47 21.35
C LEU A 354 34.28 15.86 22.82
N SER A 355 35.34 15.78 23.63
CA SER A 355 35.48 16.57 24.85
C SER A 355 35.98 17.99 24.49
N ARG A 356 35.07 18.84 23.98
CA ARG A 356 35.11 20.32 23.84
C ARG A 356 34.54 20.79 22.51
N VAL A 357 33.24 21.08 22.49
CA VAL A 357 32.72 22.27 21.83
C VAL A 357 31.77 22.89 22.84
N GLY A 358 32.11 24.10 23.30
CA GLY A 358 31.36 24.83 24.31
C GLY A 358 29.93 25.08 23.84
N LEU A 359 28.98 24.60 24.64
CA LEU A 359 27.68 25.26 24.70
C LEU A 359 27.92 26.62 25.35
N ILE A 360 27.84 27.63 24.49
CA ILE A 360 27.84 29.06 24.78
C ILE A 360 26.89 29.32 25.95
N SER A 361 27.48 29.80 27.05
CA SER A 361 26.83 30.73 27.96
C SER A 361 26.40 31.96 27.18
N ASP A 362 25.10 32.23 27.13
CA ASP A 362 24.49 33.56 27.13
C ASP A 362 22.96 33.42 26.94
N VAL A 363 22.25 33.16 28.04
CA VAL A 363 21.16 33.98 28.63
C VAL A 363 21.08 33.65 30.11
#